data_AF-T1DG88-F1
#
_entry.id   AF-T1DG88-F1
#
_cell.length_a   1.000
_cell.length_b   1.000
_cell.length_c   1.000
_cell.angle_alpha   90.00
_cell.angle_beta   90.00
_cell.angle_gamma   90.00
#
_symmetry.space_group_name_H-M   'P 1'
#
loop_
_entity.id
_entity.type
_entity.pdbx_description
1 polymer ?
#
loop_
_entity_poly.entity_id
_entity_poly.type
_entity_poly.pdbx_seq_one_letter_code
_entity_poly.pdbx_strand_id
1 'polypeptide(L)' 'VPVSDDPNFDGLSIDKDRLELLNQVDSTELASEIEAISAHFATFGDKLPAQLIDQLNALMGSNGN' A
#
# COMPACT_ATOMS: atom_id res chain seq x y z
N VAL A 1 -7.45 -3.71 1.91
CA VAL A 1 -6.90 -4.71 2.84
C VAL A 1 -8.06 -5.55 3.33
N PRO A 2 -7.98 -6.89 3.29
CA PRO A 2 -9.04 -7.73 3.81
C PRO A 2 -9.23 -7.44 5.31
N VAL A 3 -10.48 -7.22 5.70
CA VAL A 3 -10.85 -7.15 7.11
C VAL A 3 -10.72 -8.57 7.67
N SER A 4 -10.35 -8.73 8.93
CA SER A 4 -9.91 -9.98 9.58
C SER A 4 -10.82 -11.21 9.37
N ASP A 5 -12.05 -10.99 8.92
CA ASP A 5 -13.11 -11.98 8.76
C ASP A 5 -13.30 -12.45 7.30
N ASP A 6 -12.53 -11.92 6.34
CA ASP A 6 -12.67 -12.17 4.90
C ASP A 6 -11.99 -13.47 4.39
N PRO A 7 -10.80 -13.87 4.90
CA PRO A 7 -10.11 -15.05 4.37
C PRO A 7 -10.38 -16.33 5.17
N ASN A 8 -10.52 -17.47 4.47
CA ASN A 8 -10.57 -18.80 5.09
C ASN A 8 -9.15 -19.29 5.43
N PHE A 9 -8.91 -19.60 6.70
CA PHE A 9 -7.61 -20.09 7.21
C PHE A 9 -7.63 -21.55 7.65
N ASP A 10 -8.67 -22.31 7.31
CA ASP A 10 -8.77 -23.73 7.63
C ASP A 10 -7.54 -24.50 7.10
N GLY A 11 -6.81 -25.16 8.00
CA GLY A 11 -5.59 -25.92 7.68
C GLY A 11 -4.29 -25.10 7.71
N LEU A 12 -4.34 -23.80 7.99
CA LEU A 12 -3.16 -22.97 8.22
C LEU A 12 -2.87 -22.83 9.72
N SER A 13 -1.66 -23.17 10.15
CA SER A 13 -1.19 -22.93 11.51
C SER A 13 -0.69 -21.48 11.68
N ILE A 14 -1.61 -20.53 11.59
CA ILE A 14 -1.35 -19.11 11.85
C ILE A 14 -2.31 -18.63 12.94
N ASP A 15 -1.79 -17.91 13.93
CA ASP A 15 -2.63 -17.29 14.95
C ASP A 15 -3.21 -15.95 14.48
N LYS A 16 -4.26 -15.51 15.17
CA LYS A 16 -4.98 -14.28 14.83
C LYS A 16 -4.08 -13.04 14.91
N ASP A 17 -3.19 -12.98 15.90
CA ASP A 17 -2.30 -11.83 16.10
C ASP A 17 -1.32 -11.69 14.92
N ARG A 18 -0.79 -12.82 14.43
CA ARG A 18 0.07 -12.85 13.25
C ARG A 18 -0.68 -12.46 11.99
N LEU A 19 -1.94 -12.87 11.87
CA LEU A 19 -2.79 -12.48 10.75
C LEU A 19 -3.11 -10.98 10.76
N GLU A 20 -3.42 -10.41 11.91
CA GLU A 20 -3.68 -8.97 12.07
C GLU A 20 -2.44 -8.15 11.69
N LEU A 21 -1.26 -8.59 12.13
CA LEU A 21 0.00 -7.96 11.77
C LEU A 21 0.26 -8.00 10.25
N LEU A 22 -0.02 -9.11 9.57
CA LEU A 22 0.17 -9.23 8.11
C LEU A 22 -0.78 -8.31 7.31
N ASN A 23 -1.94 -8.00 7.87
CA ASN A 23 -2.92 -7.10 7.26
C ASN A 23 -2.72 -5.64 7.67
N GLN A 24 -1.77 -5.33 8.55
CA GLN A 24 -1.50 -3.96 8.93
C GLN A 24 -0.86 -3.20 7.78
N VAL A 25 -1.39 -2.01 7.48
CA VAL A 25 -0.74 -1.03 6.60
C VAL A 25 -0.14 0.05 7.49
N ASP A 26 1.17 0.10 7.57
CA ASP A 26 1.89 1.13 8.30
C ASP A 26 1.98 2.40 7.42
N SER A 27 1.39 3.50 7.90
CA SER A 27 1.36 4.76 7.16
C SER A 27 2.74 5.41 7.03
N THR A 28 3.66 5.15 7.95
CA THR A 28 5.04 5.65 7.92
C THR A 28 5.84 4.89 6.88
N GLU A 29 5.74 3.56 6.85
CA GLU A 29 6.38 2.74 5.80
C GLU A 29 5.80 3.10 4.43
N LEU A 30 4.48 3.24 4.33
CA LEU A 30 3.82 3.63 3.09
C LEU A 30 4.27 5.02 2.59
N ALA A 31 4.51 5.98 3.50
CA ALA A 31 5.04 7.29 3.13
C ALA A 31 6.45 7.18 2.51
N SER A 32 7.33 6.34 3.08
CA SER A 32 8.66 6.09 2.51
C SER A 32 8.57 5.44 1.13
N GLU A 33 7.64 4.50 0.93
CA GLU A 33 7.44 3.86 -0.37
C GLU A 33 6.89 4.84 -1.42
N ILE A 34 6.01 5.76 -1.03
CA ILE A 34 5.53 6.84 -1.91
C ILE A 34 6.69 7.69 -2.42
N GLU A 35 7.67 8.02 -1.59
CA GLU A 35 8.86 8.76 -2.01
C GLU A 35 9.67 7.96 -3.04
N ALA A 36 9.86 6.66 -2.81
CA ALA A 36 10.54 5.77 -3.75
C ALA A 36 9.79 5.65 -5.10
N ILE A 37 8.46 5.53 -5.07
CA ILE A 37 7.60 5.51 -6.27
C ILE A 37 7.72 6.83 -7.03
N SER A 38 7.70 7.96 -6.32
CA SER A 38 7.86 9.29 -6.92
C SER A 38 9.21 9.43 -7.64
N ALA A 39 10.29 8.97 -7.00
CA ALA A 39 11.63 8.97 -7.58
C ALA A 39 11.71 8.04 -8.82
N HIS A 40 11.07 6.88 -8.78
CA HIS A 40 10.99 5.98 -9.93
C HIS A 40 10.19 6.60 -11.08
N PHE A 41 9.06 7.25 -10.79
CA PHE A 41 8.22 7.93 -11.77
C PHE A 41 8.94 9.08 -12.46
N ALA A 42 9.80 9.80 -11.74
CA ALA A 42 10.65 10.84 -12.32
C ALA A 42 11.60 10.31 -13.41
N THR A 43 11.96 9.02 -13.41
CA THR A 43 12.83 8.42 -14.44
C THR A 43 12.17 8.36 -15.83
N PHE A 44 10.84 8.40 -15.90
CA PHE A 44 10.08 8.37 -17.15
C PHE A 44 9.84 9.76 -17.75
N GLY A 45 9.96 10.82 -16.95
CA GLY A 45 9.72 12.20 -17.37
C GLY A 45 8.38 12.39 -18.06
N ASP A 46 8.39 13.02 -19.23
CA ASP A 46 7.18 13.37 -20.01
C ASP A 46 6.41 12.16 -20.55
N LYS A 47 6.97 10.95 -20.48
CA LYS A 47 6.31 9.72 -20.96
C LYS A 47 5.41 9.07 -19.91
N LEU A 48 5.43 9.56 -18.67
CA LEU A 48 4.61 9.01 -17.61
C LEU A 48 3.12 9.33 -17.88
N PRO A 49 2.24 8.32 -17.94
CA PRO A 49 0.81 8.57 -18.08
C PRO A 49 0.26 9.40 -16.92
N ALA A 50 -0.54 10.42 -17.21
CA ALA A 50 -1.16 11.29 -16.20
C ALA A 50 -1.98 10.50 -15.16
N GLN A 51 -2.61 9.40 -15.58
CA GLN A 51 -3.38 8.52 -14.69
C GLN A 51 -2.53 7.92 -13.55
N LEU A 52 -1.24 7.67 -13.77
CA LEU A 52 -0.35 7.15 -12.73
C LEU A 52 0.03 8.24 -11.72
N ILE A 53 0.16 9.49 -12.17
CA ILE A 53 0.36 10.65 -11.29
C ILE A 53 -0.88 10.85 -10.43
N ASP A 54 -2.08 10.75 -11.01
CA ASP A 54 -3.34 10.87 -10.28
C ASP A 54 -3.50 9.77 -9.22
N GLN A 55 -3.10 8.53 -9.53
CA GLN A 55 -3.11 7.42 -8.57
C GLN A 55 -2.11 7.63 -7.43
N LEU A 56 -0.91 8.12 -7.73
CA LEU A 56 0.09 8.46 -6.71
C LEU A 56 -0.39 9.60 -5.80
N ASN A 57 -1.03 10.62 -6.37
CA ASN A 57 -1.64 11.71 -5.60
C ASN A 57 -2.78 11.20 -4.71
N ALA A 58 -3.61 10.28 -5.20
CA ALA A 58 -4.67 9.65 -4.40
C ALA A 58 -4.08 8.83 -3.24
N LEU A 59 -2.98 8.11 -3.48
CA LEU A 59 -2.26 7.35 -2.46
C LEU A 59 -1.67 8.28 -1.38
N MET A 60 -1.08 9.41 -1.77
CA MET A 60 -0.60 10.44 -0.84
C MET A 60 -1.72 11.05 0.01
N GLY A 61 -2.87 11.37 -0.61
CA GLY A 61 -4.02 11.93 0.09
C GLY A 61 -4.70 10.95 1.05
N SER A 62 -4.63 9.64 0.75
CA SER A 62 -5.17 8.58 1.61
C SER A 62 -4.31 8.28 2.84
N ASN A 63 -3.05 8.72 2.87
CA ASN A 63 -2.11 8.41 3.95
C ASN A 63 -2.12 9.45 5.10
N GLY A 64 -2.99 10.46 5.01
CA GLY A 64 -3.08 11.58 5.96
C GLY A 64 -4.38 11.67 6.77
N ASN A 65 -5.19 10.60 6.81
CA ASN A 65 -6.48 10.58 7.50
C ASN A 65 -6.59 9.41 8.49
#